data_AF-A0A235IHL9-F1
#
_entry.id   AF-A0A235IHL9-F1
#
_cell.length_a   1.000
_cell.length_b   1.000
_cell.length_c   1.000
_cell.angle_alpha   90.00
_cell.angle_beta   90.00
_cell.angle_gamma   90.00
#
_symmetry.space_group_name_H-M   'P 1'
#
loop_
_entity.id
_entity.type
_entity.pdbx_description
1 polymer ?
#
loop_
_entity_poly.entity_id
_entity_poly.type
_entity_poly.pdbx_seq_one_letter_code
_entity_poly.pdbx_strand_id
1 'polypeptide(L)'
;MKLTNLINSALIFASITLVPGIAVAQVATNNSSETIAINSNNLPSNSTYVNYFQPFNLVTFAYQGGLKQHGIPSGETLVFETQNRNIIAKDLVKAAVNADKLPSQLLNDQNYLSAVNLQLNALPDYAAAD
;
A
#
# COMPACT_ATOMS: atom_id res chain seq x y z
N MET A 1 1.02 12.25 -58.82
CA MET A 1 2.04 13.05 -59.54
C MET A 1 3.02 13.59 -58.49
N LYS A 2 4.32 13.39 -58.72
CA LYS A 2 5.49 14.09 -58.15
C LYS A 2 5.82 13.96 -56.64
N LEU A 3 6.83 13.12 -56.42
CA LEU A 3 7.95 13.26 -55.48
C LEU A 3 8.76 14.54 -55.78
N THR A 4 9.19 15.30 -54.75
CA THR A 4 10.54 15.92 -54.57
C THR A 4 10.55 16.86 -53.35
N ASN A 5 11.34 16.55 -52.31
CA ASN A 5 12.66 17.11 -51.92
C ASN A 5 12.62 18.57 -51.39
N LEU A 6 13.10 18.83 -50.16
CA LEU A 6 14.50 19.26 -49.90
C LEU A 6 14.75 19.50 -48.40
N ILE A 7 15.97 19.17 -48.00
CA ILE A 7 16.56 19.27 -46.67
C ILE A 7 16.86 20.74 -46.34
N ASN A 8 16.70 21.18 -45.08
CA ASN A 8 17.55 22.23 -44.54
C ASN A 8 17.83 22.05 -43.05
N SER A 9 19.13 22.09 -42.78
CA SER A 9 19.82 21.89 -41.52
C SER A 9 19.69 23.11 -40.60
N ALA A 10 19.47 22.88 -39.31
CA ALA A 10 20.09 23.68 -38.24
C ALA A 10 19.88 22.96 -36.90
N LEU A 11 20.90 22.23 -36.45
CA LEU A 11 21.02 21.75 -35.08
C LEU A 11 21.51 22.93 -34.21
N ILE A 12 20.60 23.57 -33.47
CA ILE A 12 20.95 24.60 -32.49
C ILE A 12 21.01 23.94 -31.11
N PHE A 13 22.21 23.61 -30.64
CA PHE A 13 22.42 23.34 -29.21
C PHE A 13 22.51 24.69 -28.48
N ALA A 14 21.40 25.15 -27.93
CA ALA A 14 21.40 26.26 -26.98
C ALA A 14 21.69 25.69 -25.59
N SER A 15 22.92 25.91 -25.10
CA SER A 15 23.31 25.59 -23.73
C SER A 15 22.56 26.51 -22.76
N ILE A 16 21.64 25.95 -21.96
CA ILE A 16 20.96 26.71 -20.90
C ILE A 16 21.87 26.71 -19.68
N THR A 17 22.43 27.86 -19.33
CA THR A 17 23.15 28.04 -18.06
C THR A 17 22.15 28.10 -16.91
N LEU A 18 22.17 27.07 -16.07
CA LEU A 18 21.38 26.99 -14.84
C LEU A 18 22.15 27.70 -13.71
N VAL A 19 21.66 28.88 -13.27
CA VAL A 19 22.01 29.44 -11.97
C VAL A 19 20.75 29.96 -11.27
N PRO A 20 20.18 29.18 -10.34
CA PRO A 20 19.36 29.71 -9.26
C PRO A 20 20.26 29.93 -8.04
N GLY A 21 20.66 31.18 -7.81
CA GLY A 21 21.17 31.61 -6.52
C GLY A 21 20.00 31.93 -5.58
N ILE A 22 19.61 30.97 -4.76
CA ILE A 22 18.71 31.19 -3.61
C ILE A 22 19.51 31.00 -2.33
N ALA A 23 19.83 32.11 -1.67
CA ALA A 23 20.35 32.09 -0.31
C ALA A 23 19.19 31.75 0.63
N VAL A 24 19.14 30.51 1.12
CA VAL A 24 18.27 30.12 2.23
C VAL A 24 19.11 30.10 3.49
N ALA A 25 18.82 31.03 4.41
CA ALA A 25 19.32 30.99 5.77
C ALA A 25 18.78 29.74 6.47
N GLN A 26 19.68 28.90 6.98
CA GLN A 26 19.32 27.71 7.74
C GLN A 26 18.81 28.15 9.12
N VAL A 27 17.50 28.20 9.29
CA VAL A 27 16.90 28.19 10.63
C VAL A 27 16.81 26.71 11.02
N ALA A 28 17.68 26.29 11.93
CA ALA A 28 17.62 24.98 12.55
C ALA A 28 16.31 24.85 13.34
N THR A 29 15.28 24.33 12.68
CA THR A 29 14.09 23.81 13.36
C THR A 29 14.32 22.31 13.51
N ASN A 30 14.70 21.90 14.72
CA ASN A 30 14.80 20.51 15.14
C ASN A 30 13.39 19.93 15.23
N ASN A 31 12.80 19.62 14.07
CA ASN A 31 11.71 18.67 14.01
C ASN A 31 12.37 17.30 13.98
N SER A 32 12.48 16.66 15.15
CA SER A 32 12.69 15.21 15.22
C SER A 32 11.49 14.55 14.55
N SER A 33 11.50 14.51 13.23
CA SER A 33 10.79 13.50 12.46
C SER A 33 11.60 12.23 12.69
N GLU A 34 11.41 11.62 13.85
CA GLU A 34 11.67 10.20 13.99
C GLU A 34 10.79 9.55 12.93
N THR A 35 11.41 9.17 11.81
CA THR A 35 10.91 8.06 11.02
C THR A 35 10.87 6.89 11.98
N ILE A 36 9.72 6.71 12.65
CA ILE A 36 9.40 5.45 13.28
C ILE A 36 9.23 4.50 12.09
N ALA A 37 10.34 3.95 11.62
CA ALA A 37 10.30 2.70 10.91
C ALA A 37 9.72 1.72 11.93
N ILE A 38 8.41 1.50 11.86
CA ILE A 38 7.75 0.46 12.64
C ILE A 38 8.26 -0.86 12.05
N ASN A 39 9.46 -1.26 12.49
CA ASN A 39 9.97 -2.60 12.29
C ASN A 39 9.06 -3.51 13.13
N SER A 40 7.97 -3.99 12.52
CA SER A 40 6.96 -4.82 13.18
C SER A 40 7.47 -6.25 13.49
N ASN A 41 8.79 -6.43 13.61
CA ASN A 41 9.46 -7.73 13.76
C ASN A 41 9.88 -8.07 15.20
N ASN A 42 9.59 -7.20 16.18
CA ASN A 42 9.90 -7.49 17.59
C ASN A 42 8.67 -7.99 18.36
N LEU A 43 8.03 -9.05 17.86
CA LEU A 43 7.16 -9.87 18.69
C LEU A 43 8.00 -11.05 19.23
N PRO A 44 8.16 -11.22 20.56
CA PRO A 44 8.88 -12.36 21.11
C PRO A 44 8.31 -13.67 20.54
N SER A 45 9.17 -14.42 19.86
CA SER A 45 8.82 -15.67 19.20
C SER A 45 8.71 -16.79 20.23
N ASN A 46 7.62 -16.76 20.98
CA ASN A 46 7.02 -17.94 21.60
C ASN A 46 5.65 -18.20 20.93
N SER A 47 5.60 -18.06 19.61
CA SER A 47 4.41 -18.34 18.82
C SER A 47 4.33 -19.83 18.57
N THR A 48 3.33 -20.49 19.15
CA THR A 48 2.73 -21.68 18.55
C THR A 48 2.59 -21.41 17.05
N TYR A 49 3.13 -22.29 16.19
CA TYR A 49 3.05 -22.14 14.74
C TYR A 49 1.59 -22.31 14.32
N VAL A 50 0.83 -21.21 14.30
CA VAL A 50 -0.56 -21.27 13.87
C VAL A 50 -0.59 -21.03 12.36
N ASN A 51 -1.01 -22.05 11.61
CA ASN A 51 -1.01 -22.09 10.16
C ASN A 51 -2.10 -21.21 9.50
N TYR A 52 -2.50 -20.10 10.14
CA TYR A 52 -3.49 -19.17 9.60
C TYR A 52 -2.84 -17.94 8.98
N PHE A 53 -3.56 -17.21 8.13
CA PHE A 53 -3.01 -16.01 7.50
C PHE A 53 -2.62 -14.95 8.52
N GLN A 54 -1.37 -14.50 8.44
CA GLN A 54 -0.94 -13.27 9.07
C GLN A 54 -1.73 -12.07 8.49
N PRO A 55 -1.92 -10.98 9.25
CA PRO A 55 -2.70 -9.81 8.81
C PRO A 55 -2.28 -9.26 7.43
N PHE A 56 -0.97 -9.13 7.18
CA PHE A 56 -0.42 -8.77 5.87
C PHE A 56 -0.91 -9.70 4.75
N ASN A 57 -0.72 -11.01 4.93
CA ASN A 57 -1.08 -12.02 3.95
C ASN A 57 -2.58 -12.04 3.69
N LEU A 58 -3.41 -11.82 4.71
CA LEU A 58 -4.86 -11.73 4.56
C LEU A 58 -5.27 -10.58 3.63
N VAL A 59 -4.73 -9.38 3.86
CA VAL A 59 -5.06 -8.20 3.05
C VAL A 59 -4.57 -8.37 1.62
N THR A 60 -3.35 -8.87 1.42
CA THR A 60 -2.81 -9.17 0.09
C THR A 60 -3.63 -10.24 -0.64
N PHE A 61 -4.04 -11.30 0.07
CA PHE A 61 -4.90 -12.34 -0.48
C PHE A 61 -6.27 -11.78 -0.91
N ALA A 62 -6.85 -10.88 -0.11
CA ALA A 62 -8.09 -10.19 -0.47
C ALA A 62 -7.92 -9.28 -1.69
N TYR A 63 -6.83 -8.50 -1.73
CA TYR A 63 -6.49 -7.64 -2.86
C TYR A 63 -6.32 -8.42 -4.16
N GLN A 64 -5.68 -9.59 -4.11
CA GLN A 64 -5.56 -10.53 -5.23
C GLN A 64 -6.87 -11.22 -5.63
N GLY A 65 -7.96 -10.98 -4.89
CA GLY A 65 -9.29 -11.51 -5.18
C GLY A 65 -9.62 -12.86 -4.54
N GLY A 66 -8.81 -13.30 -3.58
CA GLY A 66 -9.02 -14.54 -2.84
C GLY A 66 -10.31 -14.60 -2.01
N LEU A 67 -10.92 -13.44 -1.72
CA LEU A 67 -12.17 -13.32 -0.94
C LEU A 67 -13.38 -12.88 -1.77
N LYS A 68 -13.28 -12.82 -3.10
CA LYS A 68 -14.39 -12.37 -3.98
C LYS A 68 -15.66 -13.20 -3.83
N GLN A 69 -15.50 -14.52 -3.69
CA GLN A 69 -16.64 -15.44 -3.49
C GLN A 69 -17.36 -15.21 -2.15
N HIS A 70 -16.71 -14.50 -1.22
CA HIS A 70 -17.24 -14.18 0.10
C HIS A 70 -17.64 -12.70 0.24
N GLY A 71 -17.84 -12.00 -0.89
CA GLY A 71 -18.38 -10.64 -0.93
C GLY A 71 -17.37 -9.53 -0.73
N ILE A 72 -16.07 -9.84 -0.69
CA ILE A 72 -15.00 -8.83 -0.60
C ILE A 72 -14.51 -8.48 -2.02
N PRO A 73 -14.58 -7.21 -2.44
CA PRO A 73 -14.02 -6.78 -3.71
C PRO A 73 -12.48 -6.92 -3.74
N SER A 74 -11.88 -6.81 -4.92
CA SER A 74 -10.43 -6.98 -5.13
C SER A 74 -9.81 -5.77 -5.80
N GLY A 75 -8.48 -5.70 -5.83
CA GLY A 75 -7.73 -4.65 -6.54
C GLY A 75 -8.13 -3.23 -6.11
N GLU A 76 -8.17 -2.32 -7.07
CA GLU A 76 -8.59 -0.92 -6.90
C GLU A 76 -9.96 -0.76 -6.23
N THR A 77 -10.90 -1.68 -6.48
CA THR A 77 -12.21 -1.62 -5.83
C THR A 77 -12.08 -1.87 -4.32
N LEU A 78 -11.23 -2.80 -3.89
CA LEU A 78 -10.97 -3.01 -2.47
C LEU A 78 -10.34 -1.77 -1.82
N VAL A 79 -9.39 -1.13 -2.52
CA VAL A 79 -8.72 0.10 -2.08
C VAL A 79 -9.76 1.20 -1.86
N PHE A 80 -10.62 1.45 -2.86
CA PHE A 80 -11.66 2.47 -2.80
C PHE A 80 -12.68 2.22 -1.67
N GLU A 81 -13.19 0.99 -1.55
CA GLU A 81 -14.16 0.64 -0.51
C GLU A 81 -13.54 0.73 0.90
N THR A 82 -12.25 0.45 1.03
CA THR A 82 -11.50 0.62 2.28
C THR A 82 -11.35 2.10 2.65
N GLN A 83 -10.95 2.95 1.72
CA GLN A 83 -10.81 4.40 1.94
C GLN A 83 -12.14 5.04 2.37
N ASN A 84 -13.24 4.55 1.81
CA ASN A 84 -14.60 5.00 2.15
C ASN A 84 -15.16 4.35 3.42
N ARG A 85 -14.40 3.46 4.09
CA ARG A 85 -14.82 2.68 5.27
C ARG A 85 -16.03 1.77 5.03
N ASN A 86 -16.29 1.40 3.78
CA ASN A 86 -17.34 0.45 3.42
C ASN A 86 -16.91 -1.00 3.66
N ILE A 87 -15.61 -1.28 3.58
CA ILE A 87 -15.00 -2.53 4.01
C ILE A 87 -14.07 -2.24 5.17
N ILE A 88 -14.32 -2.87 6.32
CA ILE A 88 -13.47 -2.78 7.50
C ILE A 88 -12.79 -4.11 7.81
N ALA A 89 -11.79 -4.09 8.70
CA ALA A 89 -11.06 -5.28 9.12
C ALA A 89 -11.97 -6.45 9.53
N LYS A 90 -13.08 -6.16 10.23
CA LYS A 90 -14.04 -7.18 10.66
C LYS A 90 -14.70 -7.89 9.49
N ASP A 91 -15.01 -7.20 8.40
CA ASP A 91 -15.60 -7.81 7.21
C ASP A 91 -14.60 -8.74 6.53
N LEU A 92 -13.34 -8.29 6.46
CA LEU A 92 -12.24 -9.08 5.89
C LEU A 92 -11.99 -10.37 6.67
N VAL A 93 -11.93 -10.28 8.00
CA VAL A 93 -11.75 -11.45 8.87
C VAL A 93 -12.95 -12.38 8.77
N LYS A 94 -14.17 -11.84 8.74
CA LYS A 94 -15.39 -12.64 8.54
C LYS A 94 -15.37 -13.40 7.22
N ALA A 95 -15.01 -12.73 6.12
CA ALA A 95 -14.90 -13.37 4.82
C ALA A 95 -13.82 -14.46 4.81
N ALA A 96 -12.68 -14.23 5.46
CA ALA A 96 -11.60 -15.21 5.51
C ALA A 96 -11.87 -16.41 6.43
N VAL A 97 -12.65 -16.22 7.50
CA VAL A 97 -13.19 -17.34 8.29
C VAL A 97 -14.15 -18.17 7.45
N ASN A 98 -15.04 -17.52 6.70
CA ASN A 98 -15.96 -18.23 5.80
C ASN A 98 -15.25 -18.94 4.64
N ALA A 99 -14.02 -18.54 4.32
CA ALA A 99 -13.16 -19.15 3.31
C ALA A 99 -12.26 -20.26 3.87
N ASP A 100 -12.44 -20.65 5.14
CA ASP A 100 -11.59 -21.60 5.88
C ASP A 100 -10.10 -21.22 5.88
N LYS A 101 -9.80 -19.91 5.81
CA LYS A 101 -8.43 -19.39 5.85
C LYS A 101 -8.01 -18.90 7.24
N LEU A 102 -8.98 -18.59 8.08
CA LEU A 102 -8.78 -18.17 9.46
C LEU A 102 -9.68 -18.98 10.41
N PRO A 103 -9.20 -19.31 11.62
CA PRO A 103 -10.07 -19.86 12.66
C PRO A 103 -11.09 -18.80 13.14
N SER A 104 -12.30 -19.25 13.47
CA SER A 104 -13.40 -18.39 13.91
C SER A 104 -13.11 -17.61 15.19
N GLN A 105 -12.15 -18.06 16.01
CA GLN A 105 -11.70 -17.38 17.22
C GLN A 105 -11.17 -15.96 16.92
N LEU A 106 -10.60 -15.74 15.74
CA LEU A 106 -10.05 -14.44 15.34
C LEU A 106 -11.11 -13.39 15.00
N LEU A 107 -12.40 -13.78 14.89
CA LEU A 107 -13.49 -12.82 14.68
C LEU A 107 -13.63 -11.79 15.80
N ASN A 108 -13.20 -12.17 17.00
CA ASN A 108 -13.30 -11.35 18.21
C ASN A 108 -11.92 -11.06 18.83
N ASP A 109 -10.82 -11.44 18.16
CA ASP A 109 -9.47 -11.14 18.62
C ASP A 109 -9.14 -9.68 18.26
N GLN A 110 -9.15 -8.82 19.28
CA GLN A 110 -8.91 -7.39 19.10
C GLN A 110 -7.50 -7.08 18.59
N ASN A 111 -6.50 -7.88 18.97
CA ASN A 111 -5.13 -7.67 18.51
C ASN A 111 -5.02 -7.99 17.02
N TYR A 112 -5.62 -9.10 16.60
CA TYR A 112 -5.65 -9.50 15.19
C TYR A 112 -6.45 -8.50 14.34
N LEU A 113 -7.64 -8.10 14.78
CA LEU A 113 -8.46 -7.11 14.08
C LEU A 113 -7.73 -5.76 13.94
N SER A 114 -7.02 -5.31 14.99
CA SER A 114 -6.25 -4.08 14.95
C SER A 114 -5.09 -4.18 13.96
N ALA A 115 -4.38 -5.32 13.92
CA ALA A 115 -3.31 -5.55 12.96
C ALA A 115 -3.81 -5.62 11.52
N VAL A 116 -4.96 -6.27 11.27
CA VAL A 116 -5.62 -6.27 9.95
C VAL A 116 -6.03 -4.85 9.56
N ASN A 117 -6.57 -4.08 10.50
CA ASN A 117 -6.96 -2.69 10.23
C ASN A 117 -5.77 -1.79 9.88
N LEU A 118 -4.64 -1.95 10.56
CA LEU A 118 -3.40 -1.24 10.22
C LEU A 118 -2.97 -1.55 8.78
N GLN A 119 -2.97 -2.84 8.43
CA GLN A 119 -2.59 -3.28 7.10
C GLN A 119 -3.56 -2.80 6.03
N LEU A 120 -4.86 -2.86 6.32
CA LEU A 120 -5.92 -2.44 5.42
C LEU A 120 -5.84 -0.92 5.16
N ASN A 121 -5.53 -0.12 6.17
CA ASN A 121 -5.32 1.33 6.01
C ASN A 121 -4.09 1.67 5.16
N ALA A 122 -3.06 0.82 5.18
CA ALA A 122 -1.86 0.98 4.36
C ALA A 122 -2.04 0.41 2.94
N LEU A 123 -3.17 -0.24 2.64
CA LEU A 123 -3.45 -0.83 1.32
C LEU A 123 -3.27 0.14 0.14
N PRO A 124 -3.71 1.41 0.21
CA PRO A 124 -3.48 2.37 -0.86
C PRO A 124 -1.99 2.60 -1.16
N ASP A 125 -1.14 2.59 -0.14
CA ASP A 125 0.29 2.83 -0.29
C ASP A 125 0.98 1.65 -1.00
N TYR A 126 0.52 0.41 -0.74
CA TYR A 126 1.02 -0.77 -1.44
C TYR A 126 0.54 -0.84 -2.89
N ALA A 127 -0.71 -0.45 -3.16
CA ALA A 127 -1.28 -0.43 -4.50
C ALA A 127 -0.61 0.62 -5.40
N ALA A 128 -0.17 1.75 -4.85
CA ALA A 128 0.52 2.79 -5.59
C ALA A 128 1.98 2.46 -5.96
N ALA A 129 2.54 1.39 -5.38
CA ALA A 129 3.91 0.94 -5.61
C ALA A 129 4.03 -0.18 -6.66
N ASP A 130 2.91 -0.74 -7.12
CA ASP A 130 2.79 -1.78 -8.15
C ASP A 130 2.53 -1.16 -9.53
#